data_AF-A0ABD5NPF6-F1
#
_entry.id   AF-A0ABD5NPF6-F1
#
_cell.length_a   1.000
_cell.length_b   1.000
_cell.length_c   1.000
_cell.angle_alpha   90.00
_cell.angle_beta   90.00
_cell.angle_gamma   90.00
#
_symmetry.space_group_name_H-M   'P 1'
#
loop_
_entity.id
_entity.type
_entity.pdbx_description
1 polymer ?
#
loop_
_entity_poly.entity_id
_entity_poly.type
_entity_poly.pdbx_seq_one_letter_code
_entity_poly.pdbx_strand_id
1 'polypeptide(L)' 'MALENSLPDRPLRPEEVVALQQHDAFDFVGAMEEEGPIDHLFLKRGDSEYFLHYTEDAGWHGHHHGHSH' A
#
# COMPACT_ATOMS: atom_id res chain seq x y z
N MET A 1 -2.09 -14.62 4.70
CA MET A 1 -0.83 -13.95 4.35
C MET A 1 -1.07 -12.46 4.50
N ALA A 2 -0.15 -11.71 5.12
CA ALA A 2 -0.30 -10.26 5.26
C ALA A 2 0.02 -9.57 3.92
N LEU A 3 -0.73 -8.51 3.61
CA LEU A 3 -0.72 -7.80 2.32
C LEU A 3 0.66 -7.34 1.90
N GLU A 4 1.46 -6.87 2.86
CA GLU A 4 2.86 -6.48 2.70
C GLU A 4 3.75 -7.58 2.09
N ASN A 5 3.47 -8.86 2.35
CA ASN A 5 4.24 -9.99 1.80
C ASN A 5 3.88 -10.32 0.35
N SER A 6 2.81 -9.72 -0.18
CA SER A 6 2.37 -9.90 -1.56
C SER A 6 2.89 -8.80 -2.48
N LEU A 7 3.47 -7.74 -1.91
CA LEU A 7 4.04 -6.63 -2.65
C LEU A 7 5.49 -6.93 -3.05
N PRO A 8 5.98 -6.38 -4.18
CA PRO A 8 7.37 -6.55 -4.57
C PRO A 8 8.29 -5.84 -3.59
N ASP A 9 9.52 -6.34 -3.43
CA ASP A 9 10.57 -5.75 -2.58
C ASP A 9 11.23 -4.53 -3.26
N ARG A 10 10.38 -3.57 -3.62
CA ARG A 10 10.70 -2.27 -4.23
C ARG A 10 9.47 -1.36 -4.20
N PRO A 11 9.64 -0.04 -4.38
CA PRO A 11 8.51 0.84 -4.66
C PRO A 11 7.73 0.38 -5.90
N LEU A 12 6.43 0.62 -5.87
CA LEU A 12 5.55 0.32 -6.98
C LEU A 12 5.69 1.36 -8.07
N ARG A 13 5.44 0.95 -9.30
CA ARG A 13 5.23 1.90 -10.40
C ARG A 13 3.76 2.33 -10.44
N PRO A 14 3.44 3.52 -10.99
CA PRO A 14 2.06 3.98 -11.11
C PRO A 14 1.13 2.96 -11.78
N GLU A 15 1.60 2.27 -12.83
CA GLU A 15 0.81 1.24 -13.51
C GLU A 15 0.49 0.02 -12.62
N GLU A 16 1.35 -0.30 -11.65
CA GLU A 16 1.15 -1.41 -10.72
C GLU A 16 0.10 -1.05 -9.66
N VAL A 17 0.05 0.21 -9.23
CA VAL A 17 -0.99 0.71 -8.33
C VAL A 17 -2.37 0.68 -9.00
N VAL A 18 -2.43 1.08 -10.28
CA VAL A 18 -3.67 0.95 -11.08
C VAL A 18 -4.11 -0.51 -11.19
N ALA A 19 -3.18 -1.44 -11.40
CA ALA A 19 -3.50 -2.87 -11.44
C ALA A 19 -4.00 -3.39 -10.09
N LEU A 20 -3.43 -2.93 -8.97
CA LEU A 20 -3.90 -3.26 -7.62
C LEU A 20 -5.31 -2.72 -7.35
N GLN A 21 -5.62 -1.51 -7.80
CA GLN A 21 -6.97 -0.92 -7.69
C GLN A 21 -8.02 -1.72 -8.48
N GLN A 22 -7.62 -2.38 -9.57
CA GLN A 22 -8.50 -3.24 -10.36
C GLN A 22 -8.67 -4.64 -9.76
N HIS A 23 -7.89 -4.98 -8.74
CA HIS A 23 -7.99 -6.27 -8.07
C HIS A 23 -9.21 -6.28 -7.12
N ASP A 24 -10.06 -7.29 -7.25
CA ASP A 24 -11.30 -7.50 -6.45
C ASP A 24 -11.04 -7.77 -4.94
N ALA A 25 -9.81 -7.56 -4.47
CA ALA A 25 -9.43 -7.77 -3.07
C ALA A 25 -9.54 -6.50 -2.24
N PHE A 26 -9.59 -5.32 -2.88
CA PHE A 26 -9.59 -4.01 -2.22
C PHE A 26 -10.74 -3.17 -2.76
N ASP A 27 -11.43 -2.47 -1.87
CA ASP A 27 -12.45 -1.49 -2.25
C ASP A 27 -11.78 -0.20 -2.76
N PHE A 28 -10.59 0.12 -2.25
CA PHE A 28 -9.80 1.28 -2.64
C PHE A 28 -8.30 1.02 -2.51
N VAL A 29 -7.55 1.56 -3.46
CA VAL A 29 -6.09 1.60 -3.51
C VAL A 29 -5.67 2.99 -3.96
N GLY A 30 -5.03 3.74 -3.07
CA GLY A 30 -4.46 5.05 -3.34
C GLY A 30 -2.96 5.08 -3.09
N ALA A 31 -2.31 6.07 -3.68
CA ALA A 31 -0.90 6.38 -3.48
C ALA A 31 -0.76 7.86 -3.09
N MET A 32 0.25 8.20 -2.29
CA MET A 32 0.52 9.61 -1.97
C MET A 32 1.28 10.34 -3.09
N GLU A 33 2.06 9.61 -3.89
CA GLU A 33 2.75 10.17 -5.05
C GLU A 33 2.07 9.74 -6.36
N GLU A 34 1.85 10.68 -7.27
CA GLU A 34 1.26 10.43 -8.59
C GLU A 34 2.32 10.30 -9.70
N GLU A 35 3.52 10.85 -9.49
CA GLU A 35 4.60 10.88 -10.48
C GLU A 35 5.90 10.35 -9.86
N GLY A 36 6.16 9.05 -10.02
CA GLY A 36 7.40 8.44 -9.55
C GLY A 36 7.22 7.03 -8.98
N PRO A 37 8.28 6.47 -8.37
CA PRO A 37 8.18 5.24 -7.59
C PRO A 37 7.31 5.49 -6.35
N ILE A 38 6.19 4.79 -6.27
CA ILE A 38 5.24 4.88 -5.15
C ILE A 38 5.74 4.01 -4.01
N ASP A 39 6.16 4.68 -2.93
CA ASP A 39 6.61 4.07 -1.68
C ASP A 39 5.53 4.13 -0.57
N HIS A 40 4.47 4.94 -0.74
CA HIS A 40 3.35 5.04 0.19
C HIS A 40 2.04 4.58 -0.46
N LEU A 41 1.38 3.61 0.17
CA LEU A 41 0.09 3.09 -0.27
C LEU A 41 -0.97 3.24 0.83
N PHE A 42 -2.18 3.59 0.40
CA PHE A 42 -3.38 3.55 1.21
C PHE A 42 -4.35 2.54 0.61
N LEU A 43 -4.76 1.56 1.41
CA LEU A 43 -5.55 0.41 0.96
C LEU A 43 -6.76 0.28 1.86
N LYS A 44 -7.94 0.11 1.27
CA LYS A 44 -9.19 -0.14 2.00
C LYS A 44 -9.76 -1.49 1.61
N ARG A 45 -10.17 -2.26 2.61
CA ARG A 45 -10.85 -3.54 2.46
C ARG A 45 -11.93 -3.69 3.53
N GLY A 46 -13.19 -3.60 3.12
CA GLY A 46 -14.35 -3.46 3.99
C GLY A 46 -14.21 -2.23 4.91
N ASP A 47 -14.34 -2.48 6.20
CA ASP A 47 -14.13 -1.47 7.25
C ASP A 47 -12.67 -1.31 7.69
N SER A 48 -11.75 -2.07 7.09
CA SER A 48 -10.32 -2.01 7.43
C SER A 48 -9.57 -1.08 6.49
N GLU A 49 -8.76 -0.21 7.07
CA GLU A 49 -7.86 0.70 6.37
C GLU A 49 -6.41 0.32 6.68
N TYR A 50 -5.57 0.27 5.66
CA TYR A 50 -4.16 -0.08 5.76
C TYR A 50 -3.32 1.03 5.11
N PHE A 51 -2.31 1.48 5.83
CA PHE A 51 -1.29 2.39 5.32
C PHE A 51 0.01 1.62 5.26
N LEU A 52 0.55 1.42 4.06
CA LEU A 52 1.82 0.75 3.86
C LEU A 52 2.86 1.76 3.40
N HIS A 53 4.06 1.62 3.93
CA HIS A 53 5.23 2.39 3.50
C HIS A 53 6.35 1.41 3.15
N TYR A 54 7.05 1.67 2.05
CA TYR A 54 8.23 0.93 1.63
C TYR A 54 9.50 1.62 2.13
N THR A 55 10.39 0.87 2.77
CA THR A 55 11.78 1.29 3.02
C THR A 55 12.75 0.22 2.54
N GLU A 56 13.95 0.60 2.14
CA GLU A 56 14.96 -0.36 1.65
C GLU A 56 15.43 -1.37 2.71
N ASP A 57 15.28 -1.06 4.00
CA ASP A 57 15.72 -1.91 5.11
C ASP A 57 14.65 -2.93 5.54
N ALA A 58 13.36 -2.56 5.45
CA ALA A 58 12.26 -3.37 5.98
C ALA A 58 11.22 -3.77 4.93
N GLY A 59 11.37 -3.34 3.67
CA GLY A 59 10.39 -3.53 2.62
C GLY A 59 9.08 -2.81 2.93
N TRP A 60 7.96 -3.36 2.44
CA TRP A 60 6.63 -2.87 2.75
C TRP A 60 6.25 -3.22 4.19
N HIS A 61 5.83 -2.22 4.96
CA HIS A 61 5.37 -2.43 6.32
C HIS A 61 4.20 -1.48 6.65
N GLY A 62 3.28 -1.98 7.47
CA GLY A 62 2.15 -1.20 7.96
C GLY A 62 2.59 -0.08 8.90
N HIS A 63 2.28 1.16 8.54
CA HIS A 63 2.34 2.26 9.50
C HIS A 63 1.05 2.23 10.31
N HIS A 64 1.11 1.62 11.49
CA HIS A 64 0.01 1.65 12.45
C HIS A 64 -0.08 3.09 12.97
N HIS A 65 -0.90 3.93 12.33
CA HIS A 65 -1.23 5.24 12.86
C HIS A 65 -1.93 4.99 14.20
N GLY A 66 -1.17 5.08 15.28
CA GLY A 66 -1.69 4.89 16.62
C GLY A 66 -2.87 5.84 16.80
N HIS A 67 -4.07 5.26 16.86
CA HIS A 67 -5.26 5.94 17.35
C HIS A 67 -4.95 6.32 18.80
N SER A 68 -4.35 7.50 18.97
CA SER A 68 -4.16 8.12 20.28
C SER A 68 -5.53 8.66 20.65
N HIS A 69 -6.15 7.92 21.55
CA HIS A 69 -7.51 8.08 22.06
C HIS A 69 -7.68 9.36 22.89
#